data_AF-A0A1I1DI74-F1
#
_entry.id   AF-A0A1I1DI74-F1
#
_cell.length_a   1.000
_cell.length_b   1.000
_cell.length_c   1.000
_cell.angle_alpha   90.00
_cell.angle_beta   90.00
_cell.angle_gamma   90.00
#
_symmetry.space_group_name_H-M   'P 1'
#
loop_
_entity.id
_entity.type
_entity.pdbx_description
1 polymer ?
#
loop_
_entity_poly.entity_id
_entity_poly.type
_entity_poly.pdbx_seq_one_letter_code
_entity_poly.pdbx_strand_id
1 'polypeptide(L)'
;MVSAPTAVILVTLLLALPATSDARTVKKVIITETGQNAEPDDVDMTERCKIFQPTVAQVKRYFSKAYPVEGYVITTERYSPCYATGVVKFSDNSFGEFRLRSSGTATLYWNRGDSVYLLYKHNKWGDPLACGYGLSSEGEC
;
A
#
# COMPACT_ATOMS: atom_id res chain seq x y z
N MET A 1 -7.80 -8.31 72.29
CA MET A 1 -8.75 -8.47 71.16
C MET A 1 -8.40 -7.42 70.13
N VAL A 2 -7.91 -7.85 68.97
CA VAL A 2 -7.25 -7.01 67.96
C VAL A 2 -8.31 -6.42 67.03
N SER A 3 -8.34 -5.09 66.91
CA SER A 3 -9.15 -4.36 65.94
C SER A 3 -8.44 -4.40 64.58
N ALA A 4 -9.09 -4.97 63.56
CA ALA A 4 -8.59 -4.94 62.19
C ALA A 4 -9.29 -3.81 61.43
N PRO A 5 -8.56 -2.88 60.78
CA PRO A 5 -9.18 -1.92 59.90
C PRO A 5 -9.46 -2.61 58.56
N THR A 6 -10.74 -2.65 58.17
CA THR A 6 -11.17 -3.12 56.86
C THR A 6 -10.68 -2.13 55.81
N ALA A 7 -9.55 -2.43 55.17
CA ALA A 7 -9.05 -1.66 54.05
C ALA A 7 -9.99 -1.86 52.85
N VAL A 8 -10.82 -0.86 52.56
CA VAL A 8 -11.64 -0.81 51.34
C VAL A 8 -10.71 -0.49 50.18
N ILE A 9 -10.30 -1.53 49.45
CA ILE A 9 -9.52 -1.39 48.21
C ILE A 9 -10.48 -0.91 47.13
N LEU A 10 -10.47 0.39 46.85
CA LEU A 10 -11.19 1.00 45.73
C LEU A 10 -10.43 0.67 44.43
N VAL A 11 -10.81 -0.42 43.78
CA VAL A 11 -10.29 -0.77 42.44
C VAL A 11 -10.92 0.18 41.42
N THR A 12 -10.22 1.28 41.13
CA THR A 12 -10.54 2.16 40.00
C THR A 12 -10.23 1.43 38.69
N LEU A 13 -11.25 0.75 38.16
CA LEU A 13 -11.25 0.16 36.83
C LEU A 13 -11.16 1.29 35.78
N LEU A 14 -9.92 1.65 35.38
CA LEU A 14 -9.70 2.51 34.21
C LEU A 14 -10.26 1.78 32.98
N LEU A 15 -11.46 2.17 32.57
CA LEU A 15 -12.03 1.88 31.25
C LEU A 15 -11.10 2.50 30.20
N ALA A 16 -10.11 1.73 29.76
CA ALA A 16 -9.40 1.98 28.52
C ALA A 16 -10.40 1.79 27.38
N LEU A 17 -11.16 2.84 27.06
CA LEU A 17 -11.93 2.90 25.82
C LEU A 17 -10.91 2.71 24.70
N PRO A 18 -10.99 1.63 23.89
CA PRO A 18 -10.14 1.51 22.73
C PRO A 18 -10.46 2.72 21.86
N ALA A 19 -9.45 3.57 21.61
CA ALA A 19 -9.57 4.57 20.57
C ALA A 19 -9.92 3.80 19.30
N THR A 20 -11.16 3.94 18.82
CA THR A 20 -11.57 3.38 17.54
C THR A 20 -10.74 4.11 16.50
N SER A 21 -9.62 3.51 16.11
CA SER A 21 -8.86 3.94 14.95
C SER A 21 -9.77 3.66 13.76
N ASP A 22 -10.56 4.66 13.38
CA ASP A 22 -11.32 4.58 12.14
C ASP A 22 -10.31 4.44 11.01
N ALA A 23 -10.23 3.23 10.47
CA ALA A 23 -9.42 2.95 9.30
C ALA A 23 -9.92 3.85 8.17
N ARG A 24 -9.10 4.82 7.74
CA ARG A 24 -9.45 5.71 6.63
C ARG A 24 -9.80 4.88 5.40
N THR A 25 -10.92 5.20 4.75
CA THR A 25 -11.39 4.49 3.56
C THR A 25 -10.99 5.26 2.30
N VAL A 26 -10.87 4.55 1.17
CA VAL A 26 -10.53 5.19 -0.12
C VAL A 26 -11.76 5.87 -0.71
N LYS A 27 -11.74 7.20 -0.74
CA LYS A 27 -12.86 8.02 -1.25
C LYS A 27 -12.79 8.19 -2.76
N LYS A 28 -11.62 8.50 -3.31
CA LYS A 28 -11.43 8.77 -4.75
C LYS A 28 -10.07 8.26 -5.22
N VAL A 29 -10.04 7.77 -6.46
CA VAL A 29 -8.83 7.47 -7.21
C VAL A 29 -8.98 8.11 -8.58
N ILE A 30 -7.91 8.74 -9.06
CA ILE A 30 -7.74 9.20 -10.43
C ILE A 30 -6.46 8.53 -10.93
N ILE A 31 -6.51 7.90 -12.09
CA ILE A 31 -5.35 7.35 -12.77
C ILE A 31 -4.98 8.31 -13.88
N THR A 32 -3.74 8.79 -13.88
CA THR A 32 -3.22 9.75 -14.85
C THR A 32 -2.56 9.01 -16.01
N GLU A 33 -1.73 8.00 -15.70
CA GLU A 33 -1.01 7.20 -16.69
C GLU A 33 -1.03 5.72 -16.29
N THR A 34 -0.97 4.85 -17.29
CA THR A 34 -0.85 3.40 -17.13
C THR A 34 0.21 2.85 -18.09
N GLY A 35 0.71 1.65 -17.79
CA GLY A 35 1.63 0.92 -18.64
C GLY A 35 2.93 1.65 -18.98
N GLN A 36 3.37 2.57 -18.12
CA GLN A 36 4.62 3.31 -18.30
C GLN A 36 5.81 2.41 -17.98
N ASN A 37 6.93 2.65 -18.66
CA ASN A 37 8.20 1.97 -18.43
C ASN A 37 9.20 2.93 -17.76
N ALA A 38 9.84 2.49 -16.68
CA ALA A 38 10.87 3.25 -15.97
C ALA A 38 12.24 3.22 -16.67
N GLU A 39 12.41 2.35 -17.67
CA GLU A 39 13.65 2.10 -18.42
C GLU A 39 13.37 2.35 -19.92
N PRO A 40 13.25 3.62 -20.35
CA PRO A 40 12.72 3.98 -21.67
C PRO A 40 13.58 3.49 -22.86
N ASP A 41 14.85 3.19 -22.62
CA ASP A 41 15.75 2.64 -23.64
C ASP A 41 15.47 1.16 -23.95
N ASP A 42 14.74 0.45 -23.09
CA ASP A 42 14.26 -0.91 -23.34
C ASP A 42 12.89 -0.87 -24.04
N VAL A 43 12.93 -0.93 -25.37
CA VAL A 43 11.75 -0.87 -26.24
C VAL A 43 10.85 -2.10 -26.02
N ASP A 44 11.44 -3.28 -25.81
CA ASP A 44 10.68 -4.51 -25.57
C ASP A 44 9.93 -4.44 -24.24
N MET A 45 10.56 -3.92 -23.20
CA MET A 45 9.90 -3.66 -21.93
C MET A 45 8.81 -2.60 -22.06
N THR A 46 9.01 -1.57 -22.88
CA THR A 46 7.99 -0.55 -23.14
C THR A 46 6.71 -1.15 -23.71
N GLU A 47 6.83 -2.07 -24.67
CA GLU A 47 5.67 -2.78 -25.22
C GLU A 47 5.03 -3.72 -24.18
N ARG A 48 5.84 -4.45 -23.41
CA ARG A 48 5.34 -5.34 -22.34
C ARG A 48 4.59 -4.57 -21.25
N CYS A 49 5.05 -3.39 -20.86
CA CYS A 49 4.42 -2.58 -19.83
C CYS A 49 3.00 -2.15 -20.20
N LYS A 50 2.64 -2.10 -21.50
CA LYS A 50 1.26 -1.79 -21.92
C LYS A 50 0.21 -2.79 -21.42
N ILE A 51 0.61 -4.00 -21.02
CA ILE A 51 -0.26 -5.00 -20.36
C ILE A 51 -0.73 -4.50 -18.98
N PHE A 52 0.08 -3.69 -18.30
CA PHE A 52 -0.23 -3.17 -16.99
C PHE A 52 -1.22 -2.00 -17.07
N GLN A 53 -2.51 -2.36 -17.10
CA GLN A 53 -3.66 -1.45 -17.20
C GLN A 53 -4.57 -1.57 -15.97
N PRO A 54 -4.15 -1.11 -14.79
CA PRO A 54 -4.99 -1.19 -13.60
C PRO A 54 -6.21 -0.29 -13.75
N THR A 55 -7.38 -0.82 -13.39
CA THR A 55 -8.64 -0.07 -13.34
C THR A 55 -8.76 0.72 -12.05
N VAL A 56 -9.58 1.77 -12.05
CA VAL A 56 -9.89 2.54 -10.84
C VAL A 56 -10.39 1.65 -9.69
N ALA A 57 -11.19 0.62 -9.99
CA ALA A 57 -11.70 -0.31 -8.97
C ALA A 57 -10.58 -1.16 -8.35
N GLN A 58 -9.64 -1.66 -9.16
CA GLN A 58 -8.47 -2.40 -8.66
C GLN A 58 -7.57 -1.50 -7.81
N VAL A 59 -7.30 -0.26 -8.25
CA VAL A 59 -6.49 0.69 -7.48
C VAL A 59 -7.17 1.10 -6.16
N LYS A 60 -8.49 1.28 -6.14
CA LYS A 60 -9.24 1.49 -4.88
C LYS A 60 -9.08 0.31 -3.92
N ARG A 61 -9.23 -0.91 -4.43
CA ARG A 61 -9.05 -2.14 -3.64
C ARG A 61 -7.61 -2.27 -3.14
N TYR A 62 -6.63 -1.91 -3.95
CA TYR A 62 -5.22 -1.85 -3.57
C TYR A 62 -5.02 -0.95 -2.36
N PHE A 63 -5.38 0.34 -2.45
CA PHE A 63 -5.18 1.29 -1.35
C PHE A 63 -6.01 1.00 -0.09
N SER A 64 -7.05 0.17 -0.21
CA SER A 64 -7.84 -0.29 0.94
C SER A 64 -7.21 -1.48 1.67
N LYS A 65 -6.17 -2.11 1.10
CA LYS A 65 -5.55 -3.35 1.62
C LYS A 65 -4.04 -3.31 1.69
N ALA A 66 -3.40 -2.37 1.00
CA ALA A 66 -1.97 -2.23 0.98
C ALA A 66 -1.44 -1.85 2.36
N TYR A 67 -0.28 -2.40 2.70
CA TYR A 67 0.38 -2.17 3.98
C TYR A 67 1.77 -1.58 3.76
N PRO A 68 2.30 -0.81 4.73
CA PRO A 68 3.64 -0.25 4.64
C PRO A 68 4.71 -1.33 4.59
N VAL A 69 5.75 -1.10 3.79
CA VAL A 69 6.93 -1.96 3.67
C VAL A 69 8.21 -1.14 3.65
N GLU A 70 9.35 -1.79 3.86
CA GLU A 70 10.66 -1.16 3.69
C GLU A 70 11.00 -0.91 2.21
N GLY A 71 11.87 0.06 1.96
CA GLY A 71 12.26 0.45 0.59
C GLY A 71 12.87 -0.69 -0.23
N TYR A 72 13.59 -1.62 0.42
CA TYR A 72 14.19 -2.79 -0.21
C TYR A 72 13.16 -3.66 -0.97
N VAL A 73 11.92 -3.72 -0.50
CA VAL A 73 10.84 -4.47 -1.16
C VAL A 73 10.54 -3.90 -2.55
N ILE A 74 10.59 -2.58 -2.70
CA ILE A 74 10.36 -1.89 -3.97
C ILE A 74 11.59 -1.93 -4.88
N THR A 75 12.78 -1.75 -4.32
CA THR A 75 14.00 -1.59 -5.12
C THR A 75 14.64 -2.90 -5.52
N THR A 76 14.36 -3.98 -4.80
CA THR A 76 15.07 -5.26 -4.96
C THR A 76 14.11 -6.44 -5.05
N GLU A 77 13.36 -6.74 -3.98
CA GLU A 77 12.56 -7.96 -3.91
C GLU A 77 11.46 -8.03 -4.99
N ARG A 78 10.81 -6.89 -5.24
CA ARG A 78 9.66 -6.77 -6.14
C ARG A 78 9.79 -5.59 -7.09
N TYR A 79 11.01 -5.27 -7.49
CA TYR A 79 11.21 -4.22 -8.49
C TYR A 79 10.50 -4.60 -9.79
N SER A 80 9.72 -3.65 -10.32
CA SER A 80 9.11 -3.76 -11.64
C SER A 80 9.25 -2.43 -12.36
N PRO A 81 9.79 -2.39 -13.59
CA PRO A 81 9.88 -1.15 -14.36
C PRO A 81 8.52 -0.67 -14.85
N CYS A 82 7.49 -1.52 -14.87
CA CYS A 82 6.16 -1.17 -15.34
C CYS A 82 5.33 -0.48 -14.25
N TYR A 83 4.86 0.74 -14.51
CA TYR A 83 4.12 1.54 -13.52
C TYR A 83 2.94 2.32 -14.09
N ALA A 84 2.10 2.77 -13.16
CA ALA A 84 0.96 3.63 -13.35
C ALA A 84 1.04 4.77 -12.33
N THR A 85 0.53 5.94 -12.69
CA THR A 85 0.56 7.14 -11.84
C THR A 85 -0.85 7.67 -11.61
N GLY A 86 -1.03 8.44 -10.55
CA GLY A 86 -2.32 9.04 -10.26
C GLY A 86 -2.41 9.65 -8.88
N VAL A 87 -3.64 9.91 -8.44
CA VAL A 87 -3.95 10.51 -7.14
C VAL A 87 -4.95 9.64 -6.40
N VAL A 88 -4.71 9.44 -5.11
CA VAL A 88 -5.66 8.81 -4.18
C VAL A 88 -6.08 9.81 -3.10
N LYS A 89 -7.37 9.85 -2.79
CA LYS A 89 -7.94 10.64 -1.68
C LYS A 89 -8.73 9.73 -0.74
N PHE A 90 -8.51 9.91 0.54
CA PHE A 90 -9.13 9.13 1.61
C PHE A 90 -10.31 9.88 2.26
N SER A 91 -11.07 9.19 3.10
CA SER A 91 -12.26 9.71 3.79
C SER A 91 -11.96 10.84 4.77
N ASP A 92 -10.76 10.84 5.36
CA ASP A 92 -10.23 11.89 6.24
C ASP A 92 -9.73 13.14 5.48
N ASN A 93 -9.95 13.18 4.17
CA ASN A 93 -9.45 14.19 3.23
C ASN A 93 -7.93 14.23 3.04
N SER A 94 -7.16 13.31 3.63
CA SER A 94 -5.77 13.09 3.22
C SER A 94 -5.72 12.62 1.76
N PHE A 95 -4.70 13.05 1.04
CA PHE A 95 -4.50 12.66 -0.35
C PHE A 95 -3.02 12.69 -0.72
N GLY A 96 -2.68 11.99 -1.79
CA GLY A 96 -1.33 11.94 -2.30
C GLY A 96 -1.28 11.43 -3.73
N GLU A 97 -0.16 11.70 -4.37
CA GLU A 97 0.19 11.14 -5.67
C GLU A 97 0.78 9.76 -5.48
N PHE A 98 0.48 8.83 -6.36
CA PHE A 98 1.05 7.48 -6.31
C PHE A 98 1.83 7.16 -7.57
N ARG A 99 2.88 6.37 -7.39
CA ARG A 99 3.49 5.54 -8.44
C ARG A 99 3.27 4.08 -8.05
N LEU A 100 2.37 3.41 -8.76
CA LEU A 100 1.99 2.01 -8.54
C LEU A 100 2.69 1.14 -9.58
N ARG A 101 3.43 0.11 -9.14
CA ARG A 101 4.13 -0.82 -10.02
C ARG A 101 3.32 -2.10 -10.24
N SER A 102 3.55 -2.78 -11.37
CA SER A 102 2.83 -4.01 -11.72
C SER A 102 2.98 -5.10 -10.66
N SER A 103 4.14 -5.16 -9.99
CA SER A 103 4.49 -6.11 -8.93
C SER A 103 3.63 -6.04 -7.65
N GLY A 104 2.72 -5.07 -7.57
CA GLY A 104 1.92 -4.81 -6.38
C GLY A 104 2.59 -3.91 -5.35
N THR A 105 3.71 -3.27 -5.70
CA THR A 105 4.33 -2.26 -4.85
C THR A 105 3.92 -0.84 -5.28
N ALA A 106 3.91 0.12 -4.36
CA ALA A 106 3.70 1.53 -4.69
C ALA A 106 4.48 2.46 -3.79
N THR A 107 4.86 3.61 -4.33
CA THR A 107 5.20 4.78 -3.51
C THR A 107 4.01 5.72 -3.50
N LEU A 108 3.56 6.13 -2.31
CA LEU A 108 2.57 7.17 -2.11
C LEU A 108 3.26 8.41 -1.56
N TYR A 109 3.21 9.49 -2.31
CA TYR A 109 3.73 10.81 -1.96
C TYR A 109 2.58 11.65 -1.42
N TRP A 110 2.58 11.89 -0.11
CA TRP A 110 1.56 12.69 0.54
C TRP A 110 1.67 14.14 0.10
N ASN A 111 0.52 14.81 -0.03
CA ASN A 111 0.48 16.22 -0.43
C ASN A 111 1.19 17.19 0.54
N ARG A 112 1.58 16.72 1.74
CA ARG A 112 2.32 17.49 2.76
C ARG A 112 3.82 17.18 2.79
N GLY A 113 4.34 16.35 1.89
CA GLY A 113 5.77 16.12 1.69
C GLY A 113 6.30 14.75 2.12
N ASP A 114 5.58 14.02 2.97
CA ASP A 114 5.99 12.67 3.38
C ASP A 114 5.78 11.65 2.25
N SER A 115 6.46 10.50 2.33
CA SER A 115 6.18 9.37 1.44
C SER A 115 6.15 8.04 2.20
N VAL A 116 5.43 7.07 1.63
CA VAL A 116 5.34 5.71 2.18
C VAL A 116 5.41 4.69 1.05
N TYR A 117 6.16 3.62 1.28
CA TYR A 117 6.20 2.45 0.42
C TYR A 117 5.13 1.45 0.85
N LEU A 118 4.39 0.93 -0.11
CA LEU A 118 3.22 0.09 0.11
C LEU A 118 3.34 -1.20 -0.70
N LEU A 119 2.76 -2.29 -0.18
CA LEU A 119 2.64 -3.56 -0.88
C LEU A 119 1.22 -4.11 -0.75
N TYR A 120 0.70 -4.64 -1.87
CA TYR A 120 -0.42 -5.57 -1.88
C TYR A 120 -0.31 -6.55 -3.05
N LYS A 121 -0.05 -7.82 -2.75
CA LYS A 121 0.23 -8.85 -3.76
C LYS A 121 -1.01 -9.27 -4.56
N HIS A 122 -2.19 -9.35 -3.93
CA HIS A 122 -3.40 -9.90 -4.57
C HIS A 122 -4.17 -8.87 -5.40
N ASN A 123 -3.49 -8.16 -6.28
CA ASN A 123 -3.98 -6.95 -6.94
C ASN A 123 -4.93 -7.18 -8.13
N LYS A 124 -4.86 -8.36 -8.77
CA LYS A 124 -5.72 -8.83 -9.88
C LYS A 124 -5.63 -8.00 -11.17
N TRP A 125 -4.52 -7.31 -11.44
CA TRP A 125 -4.25 -6.69 -12.75
C TRP A 125 -3.27 -7.53 -13.57
N GLY A 126 -3.15 -7.23 -14.86
CA GLY A 126 -2.13 -7.85 -15.72
C GLY A 126 -0.74 -7.40 -15.30
N ASP A 127 0.11 -8.34 -14.91
CA ASP A 127 1.49 -8.07 -14.55
C ASP A 127 2.44 -8.76 -15.55
N PRO A 128 3.16 -7.97 -16.38
CA PRO A 128 4.04 -8.53 -17.40
C PRO A 128 5.29 -9.21 -16.84
N LEU A 129 5.61 -9.05 -15.56
CA LEU A 129 6.71 -9.75 -14.88
C LEU A 129 6.25 -10.65 -13.74
N ALA A 130 4.97 -11.06 -13.74
CA ALA A 130 4.46 -12.07 -12.81
C ALA A 130 5.37 -13.30 -12.79
N CYS A 131 5.53 -13.92 -11.61
CA CYS A 131 6.41 -15.05 -11.39
C CYS A 131 7.91 -14.75 -11.53
N GLY A 132 8.31 -13.48 -11.64
CA GLY A 132 9.71 -13.03 -11.65
C GLY A 132 10.17 -12.36 -10.34
N TYR A 133 9.32 -12.32 -9.32
CA TYR A 133 9.58 -11.61 -8.06
C TYR A 133 9.95 -12.52 -6.90
N GLY A 134 10.45 -11.91 -5.83
CA GLY A 134 10.85 -12.61 -4.62
C GLY A 134 12.34 -12.96 -4.63
N LEU A 135 12.84 -13.37 -3.48
CA LEU A 135 14.25 -13.75 -3.30
C LEU A 135 14.48 -15.26 -3.37
N SER A 136 13.40 -16.02 -3.58
CA SER A 136 13.41 -17.46 -3.62
C SER A 136 13.76 -17.95 -5.03
N SER A 137 14.18 -19.22 -5.16
CA SER A 137 14.40 -19.85 -6.47
C SER A 137 13.11 -20.02 -7.28
N GLU A 138 11.96 -20.05 -6.59
CA GLU A 138 10.63 -20.02 -7.21
C GLU A 138 10.11 -18.58 -7.16
N GLY A 139 9.80 -18.02 -8.33
CA GLY A 139 9.30 -16.65 -8.41
C GLY A 139 7.83 -16.55 -8.00
N GLU A 140 7.48 -15.44 -7.37
CA GLU A 140 6.13 -15.18 -6.88
C GLU A 140 5.22 -14.59 -7.97
N CYS A 141 4.00 -15.15 -8.04
CA CYS A 141 2.84 -14.63 -8.74
C CYS A 141 1.69 -14.46 -7.72
#